data_AF-A0A0R2FDE5-F1
#
_entry.id   AF-A0A0R2FDE5-F1
#
_cell.length_a   1.000
_cell.length_b   1.000
_cell.length_c   1.000
_cell.angle_alpha   90.00
_cell.angle_beta   90.00
_cell.angle_gamma   90.00
#
_symmetry.space_group_name_H-M   'P 1'
#
loop_
_entity.id
_entity.type
_entity.pdbx_description
1 polymer ?
#
loop_
_entity_poly.entity_id
_entity_poly.type
_entity_poly.pdbx_seq_one_letter_code
_entity_poly.pdbx_strand_id
1 'polypeptide(L)'
;MITSAFDALQGVKTIEADRYNLSNNPDVFSERADILAAIKDDADAVLPITVVDGQIVKTGAYPTIDELSDYTGLVFVPAEQTGGCCGGDGGCC
;
A
#
# COMPACT_ATOMS: atom_id res chain seq x y z
N MET A 1 3.81 0.89 10.57
CA MET A 1 2.39 0.56 10.29
C MET A 1 2.19 0.58 8.78
N ILE A 2 1.30 -0.26 8.22
CA ILE A 2 1.10 -0.35 6.76
C ILE A 2 0.69 1.00 6.13
N THR A 3 0.03 1.85 6.91
CA THR A 3 -0.35 3.23 6.54
C THR A 3 0.84 4.08 6.11
N SER A 4 1.99 3.94 6.78
CA SER A 4 3.22 4.69 6.43
C SER A 4 3.87 4.19 5.15
N ALA A 5 3.73 2.89 4.84
CA ALA A 5 4.23 2.31 3.60
C ALA A 5 3.38 2.78 2.41
N PHE A 6 2.06 2.84 2.57
CA PHE A 6 1.15 3.38 1.56
C PHE A 6 1.38 4.88 1.29
N ASP A 7 1.58 5.69 2.33
CA ASP A 7 1.91 7.11 2.19
C ASP A 7 3.24 7.30 1.44
N ALA A 8 4.25 6.50 1.78
CA ALA A 8 5.53 6.50 1.07
C ALA A 8 5.35 6.17 -0.43
N LEU A 9 4.51 5.18 -0.76
CA LEU A 9 4.20 4.82 -2.15
C LEU A 9 3.51 5.95 -2.91
N GLN A 10 2.55 6.64 -2.30
CA GLN A 10 1.86 7.77 -2.93
C GLN A 10 2.81 8.95 -3.23
N GLY A 11 3.91 9.07 -2.47
CA GLY A 11 4.96 10.04 -2.73
C GLY A 11 5.85 9.73 -3.93
N VAL A 12 5.83 8.48 -4.44
CA VAL A 12 6.69 8.06 -5.54
C VAL A 12 5.94 8.19 -6.86
N LYS A 13 6.37 9.13 -7.73
CA LYS A 13 5.76 9.35 -9.05
C LYS A 13 5.80 8.14 -10.00
N THR A 14 6.62 7.13 -9.70
CA THR A 14 6.79 5.94 -10.54
C THR A 14 5.84 4.80 -10.17
N ILE A 15 5.04 4.94 -9.11
CA ILE A 15 4.15 3.89 -8.61
C ILE A 15 2.79 4.49 -8.31
N GLU A 16 1.76 3.92 -8.91
CA GLU A 16 0.38 4.30 -8.64
C GLU A 16 -0.17 3.39 -7.53
N ALA A 17 -0.41 3.98 -6.35
CA ALA A 17 -0.97 3.29 -5.19
C ALA A 17 -2.35 3.86 -4.88
N ASP A 18 -3.37 3.15 -5.35
CA ASP A 18 -4.77 3.48 -5.13
C ASP A 18 -5.44 2.53 -4.16
N ARG A 19 -6.30 3.08 -3.30
CA ARG A 19 -7.10 2.30 -2.35
C ARG A 19 -8.56 2.38 -2.73
N TYR A 20 -9.07 1.28 -3.27
CA TYR A 20 -10.49 1.13 -3.55
C TYR A 20 -11.22 0.52 -2.35
N ASN A 21 -12.48 0.89 -2.19
CA ASN A 21 -13.37 0.29 -1.20
C ASN A 21 -14.69 0.00 -1.91
N LEU A 22 -15.32 -1.14 -1.62
CA LEU A 22 -16.64 -1.52 -2.11
C LEU A 22 -17.68 -0.40 -1.99
N SER A 23 -17.64 0.39 -0.90
CA SER A 23 -18.60 1.49 -0.72
C SER A 23 -18.38 2.69 -1.64
N ASN A 24 -17.12 2.99 -2.00
CA ASN A 24 -16.79 4.17 -2.80
C ASN A 24 -16.61 3.84 -4.29
N ASN A 25 -16.14 2.63 -4.61
CA ASN A 25 -15.74 2.25 -5.96
C ASN A 25 -16.23 0.83 -6.31
N PRO A 26 -17.54 0.56 -6.31
CA PRO A 26 -18.09 -0.78 -6.55
C PRO A 26 -17.86 -1.29 -7.99
N ASP A 27 -17.72 -0.39 -8.97
CA ASP A 27 -17.49 -0.73 -10.37
C ASP A 27 -16.17 -1.47 -10.58
N VAL A 28 -15.09 -1.05 -9.91
CA VAL A 28 -13.75 -1.66 -10.03
C VAL A 28 -13.78 -3.14 -9.58
N PHE A 29 -14.59 -3.46 -8.57
CA PHE A 29 -14.79 -4.85 -8.11
C PHE A 29 -15.65 -5.65 -9.08
N SER A 30 -16.59 -5.00 -9.78
CA SER A 30 -17.48 -5.65 -10.75
C SER A 30 -16.79 -5.95 -12.08
N GLU A 31 -15.84 -5.10 -12.49
CA GLU A 31 -14.99 -5.35 -13.67
C GLU A 31 -13.97 -6.48 -13.45
N ARG A 32 -13.57 -6.71 -12.19
CA ARG A 32 -12.61 -7.74 -11.79
C ARG A 32 -13.31 -8.99 -11.27
N ALA A 33 -13.71 -9.86 -12.19
CA ALA A 33 -14.44 -11.11 -11.87
C ALA A 33 -13.71 -12.02 -10.87
N ASP A 34 -12.37 -11.99 -10.85
CA ASP A 34 -11.50 -12.67 -9.90
C ASP A 34 -11.72 -12.17 -8.46
N ILE A 35 -11.72 -10.85 -8.29
CA ILE A 35 -11.96 -10.19 -7.00
C ILE A 35 -13.42 -10.38 -6.58
N LEU A 36 -14.37 -10.23 -7.52
CA LEU A 36 -15.79 -10.42 -7.25
C LEU A 36 -16.09 -11.85 -6.79
N ALA A 37 -15.47 -12.86 -7.40
CA ALA A 37 -15.63 -14.25 -7.00
C ALA A 37 -15.10 -14.49 -5.58
N ALA A 38 -13.92 -13.95 -5.24
CA ALA A 38 -13.36 -14.06 -3.90
C ALA A 38 -14.26 -13.39 -2.84
N ILE A 39 -14.78 -12.20 -3.13
CA ILE A 39 -15.68 -11.47 -2.21
C ILE A 39 -17.04 -12.17 -2.08
N LYS A 40 -17.57 -12.73 -3.18
CA LYS A 40 -18.82 -13.49 -3.14
C LYS A 40 -18.72 -14.78 -2.34
N ASP A 41 -17.54 -15.39 -2.33
CA ASP A 41 -17.27 -16.58 -1.52
C ASP A 41 -17.19 -16.20 -0.03
N ASP A 42 -16.30 -15.27 0.32
CA ASP A 42 -16.11 -14.88 1.73
C ASP A 42 -15.54 -13.45 1.89
N ALA A 43 -16.37 -12.43 1.64
CA ALA A 43 -16.00 -11.01 1.71
C ALA A 43 -15.27 -10.63 3.01
N ASP A 44 -15.75 -11.10 4.14
CA ASP A 44 -15.19 -10.80 5.46
C ASP A 44 -13.83 -11.48 5.69
N ALA A 45 -13.60 -12.67 5.13
CA ALA A 45 -12.32 -13.36 5.23
C ALA A 45 -11.29 -12.91 4.18
N VAL A 46 -11.72 -12.44 3.00
CA VAL A 46 -10.81 -12.06 1.90
C VAL A 46 -10.44 -10.58 1.88
N LEU A 47 -11.21 -9.72 2.54
CA LEU A 47 -10.87 -8.29 2.65
C LEU A 47 -9.85 -8.06 3.77
N PRO A 48 -8.84 -7.19 3.57
CA PRO A 48 -8.52 -6.45 2.35
C PRO A 48 -7.82 -7.32 1.29
N ILE A 49 -8.12 -7.04 0.01
CA ILE A 49 -7.46 -7.66 -1.15
C ILE A 49 -6.36 -6.73 -1.65
N THR A 50 -5.16 -7.27 -1.81
CA THR A 50 -4.00 -6.55 -2.37
C THR A 50 -3.71 -7.10 -3.77
N VAL A 51 -3.67 -6.18 -4.73
CA VAL A 51 -3.34 -6.47 -6.12
C VAL A 51 -2.08 -5.70 -6.49
N VAL A 52 -1.10 -6.40 -7.06
CA VAL A 52 0.15 -5.82 -7.57
C VAL A 52 0.32 -6.29 -9.01
N ASP A 53 0.62 -5.37 -9.93
CA ASP A 53 0.75 -5.66 -11.37
C ASP A 53 -0.49 -6.37 -11.97
N GLY A 54 -1.67 -6.06 -11.43
CA GLY A 54 -2.92 -6.70 -11.83
C GLY A 54 -3.14 -8.11 -11.26
N GLN A 55 -2.20 -8.68 -10.50
CA GLN A 55 -2.32 -10.00 -9.86
C GLN A 55 -2.63 -9.90 -8.37
N ILE A 56 -3.51 -10.77 -7.88
CA ILE A 56 -3.83 -10.86 -6.45
C ILE A 56 -2.65 -11.52 -5.75
N VAL A 57 -1.93 -10.75 -4.94
CA VAL A 57 -0.78 -11.24 -4.17
C VAL A 57 -1.17 -11.64 -2.75
N LYS A 58 -2.21 -11.00 -2.20
CA LYS A 58 -2.65 -11.24 -0.83
C LYS A 58 -4.12 -10.92 -0.63
N THR A 59 -4.79 -11.70 0.21
CA THR A 59 -6.18 -11.50 0.62
C THR A 59 -6.29 -11.73 2.13
N GLY A 60 -7.27 -11.09 2.77
CA GLY A 60 -7.59 -11.22 4.20
C GLY A 60 -6.63 -10.50 5.15
N ALA A 61 -5.49 -10.02 4.64
CA ALA A 61 -4.52 -9.26 5.42
C ALA A 61 -3.74 -8.31 4.52
N TYR A 62 -3.23 -7.23 5.12
CA TYR A 62 -2.26 -6.39 4.44
C TYR A 62 -0.92 -7.12 4.31
N PRO A 63 -0.24 -7.02 3.15
CA PRO A 63 1.12 -7.51 3.01
C PRO A 63 2.07 -6.75 3.92
N THR A 64 3.23 -7.34 4.18
CA THR A 64 4.33 -6.62 4.85
C THR A 64 5.09 -5.74 3.86
N ILE A 65 5.92 -4.82 4.37
CA ILE A 65 6.78 -3.97 3.53
C ILE A 65 7.77 -4.83 2.71
N ASP A 66 8.27 -5.91 3.33
CA ASP A 66 9.18 -6.86 2.69
C ASP A 66 8.50 -7.53 1.49
N GLU A 67 7.29 -8.04 1.68
CA GLU A 67 6.49 -8.62 0.59
C GLU A 67 6.13 -7.59 -0.48
N LEU A 68 5.74 -6.37 -0.10
CA LEU A 68 5.51 -5.29 -1.07
C LEU A 68 6.76 -5.01 -1.91
N SER A 69 7.93 -5.02 -1.27
CA SER A 69 9.22 -4.83 -1.96
C SER A 69 9.48 -5.94 -2.97
N ASP A 70 9.19 -7.19 -2.59
CA ASP A 70 9.33 -8.37 -3.46
C ASP A 70 8.36 -8.30 -4.65
N TYR A 71 7.08 -8.00 -4.42
CA TYR A 71 6.05 -7.95 -5.46
C TYR A 71 6.25 -6.80 -6.45
N THR A 72 6.69 -5.63 -5.96
CA THR A 72 6.85 -4.42 -6.79
C THR A 72 8.27 -4.26 -7.35
N GLY A 73 9.23 -5.04 -6.84
CA GLY A 73 10.65 -4.87 -7.12
C GLY A 73 11.25 -3.59 -6.53
N LEU A 74 10.53 -2.91 -5.64
CA LEU A 74 10.95 -1.64 -5.06
C LEU A 74 11.64 -1.88 -3.73
N VAL A 75 12.82 -1.30 -3.57
CA VAL A 75 13.46 -1.25 -2.26
C VAL A 75 12.82 -0.11 -1.47
N PHE A 76 11.95 -0.46 -0.53
CA PHE A 76 11.52 0.48 0.50
C PHE A 76 12.70 0.75 1.43
N VAL A 77 13.55 1.69 1.03
CA VAL A 77 14.44 2.34 1.97
C VAL A 77 13.53 3.16 2.88
N PRO A 78 13.41 2.82 4.19
CA PRO A 78 12.92 3.84 5.11
C PRO A 78 13.80 5.04 4.85
N ALA A 79 13.20 6.19 4.58
CA ALA A 79 13.97 7.42 4.44
C ALA A 79 14.78 7.50 5.73
N GLU A 80 16.03 7.08 5.65
CA GLU A 80 17.00 7.31 6.68
C GLU A 80 16.95 8.81 6.78
N GLN A 81 16.37 9.27 7.89
CA GLN A 81 16.65 10.58 8.40
C GLN A 81 18.15 10.69 8.23
N THR A 82 18.59 11.50 7.26
CA THR A 82 19.90 12.09 7.31
C THR A 82 19.86 12.91 8.60
N GLY A 83 20.12 12.21 9.70
CA GLY A 83 20.25 12.76 11.02
C GLY A 83 21.52 13.57 11.03
N GLY A 84 21.38 14.85 10.73
CA GLY A 84 22.15 15.87 11.41
C GLY A 84 21.45 16.19 12.73
N CYS A 85 21.69 15.36 13.75
CA CYS A 85 21.28 15.62 15.12
C CYS A 85 22.28 16.57 15.79
N CYS A 86 21.76 17.60 16.47
CA CYS A 86 22.36 18.35 17.58
C CYS A 86 23.70 19.11 17.38
N GLY A 87 23.59 20.43 17.37
CA GLY A 87 24.66 21.36 17.75
C GLY A 87 24.10 22.78 17.77
N GLY A 88 23.57 23.20 18.92
CA GLY A 88 22.91 24.49 19.06
C GLY A 88 23.85 25.67 18.81
N ASP A 89 23.33 26.71 18.17
CA ASP A 89 23.58 28.09 18.51
C ASP A 89 22.45 28.95 17.91
N GLY A 90 22.16 30.08 18.54
CA GLY A 90 20.84 30.72 18.54
C GLY A 90 20.32 31.27 17.22
N GLY A 91 19.01 31.50 17.18
CA GLY A 91 18.39 32.24 16.07
C GLY A 91 16.87 32.15 16.03
N CYS A 92 16.20 32.78 17.01
CA CYS A 92 14.83 33.22 16.85
C CYS A 92 14.80 34.37 15.83
N CYS A 93 13.99 34.26 14.76
CA CYS A 93 13.39 35.36 14.01
C CYS A 93 12.31 34.82 13.07
#